data_AF-A0A9C9N5F4-F1
#
_entry.id   AF-A0A9C9N5F4-F1
#
_cell.length_a   1.000
_cell.length_b   1.000
_cell.length_c   1.000
_cell.angle_alpha   90.00
_cell.angle_beta   90.00
_cell.angle_gamma   90.00
#
_symmetry.space_group_name_H-M   'P 1'
#
loop_
_entity.id
_entity.type
_entity.pdbx_description
1 polymer ?
#
loop_
_entity_poly.entity_id
_entity_poly.type
_entity_poly.pdbx_seq_one_letter_code
_entity_poly.pdbx_strand_id
1 'polypeptide(L)'
;MGDDAAHAEEKEGAAPGGSTPLPGLHDLHRHLPGLCYPHQGHRRRRDPGSNQSVCRKGGIAAMSTDRRKPNWEPKIIVLMCDWCLFSELDRADLARVQAQPNVRIVKIPCLGRMDPMYVLTALQEGIDGVLVAGCHLGDCHYKRGNFMAENRIAVLQTVLETSSLKGRTKFAHISTAERGVFPRLVEEMQQKIGALGPIEEELT
;
A
#
# COMPACT_ATOMS: atom_id res chain seq x y z
N MET A 1 -3.91 -57.00 -3.74
CA MET A 1 -5.35 -56.69 -3.56
C MET A 1 -5.61 -56.73 -2.07
N GLY A 2 -6.00 -55.60 -1.48
CA GLY A 2 -6.43 -55.52 -0.08
C GLY A 2 -5.40 -54.90 0.86
N ASP A 3 -5.55 -53.59 1.06
CA ASP A 3 -5.07 -52.84 2.21
C ASP A 3 -5.73 -53.34 3.52
N ASP A 4 -5.08 -53.14 4.67
CA ASP A 4 -5.68 -52.72 5.94
C ASP A 4 -4.55 -52.56 7.00
N ALA A 5 -4.11 -51.33 7.27
CA ALA A 5 -4.62 -50.45 8.32
C ALA A 5 -4.01 -50.75 9.70
N ALA A 6 -2.86 -50.13 9.98
CA ALA A 6 -2.34 -49.94 11.33
C ALA A 6 -2.55 -48.49 11.75
N HIS A 7 -3.14 -48.34 12.93
CA HIS A 7 -3.54 -47.13 13.63
C HIS A 7 -2.47 -46.04 13.79
N ALA A 8 -2.90 -44.78 13.80
CA ALA A 8 -2.38 -43.77 14.71
C ALA A 8 -3.45 -42.68 14.95
N GLU A 9 -3.94 -42.62 16.19
CA GLU A 9 -4.66 -41.50 16.77
C GLU A 9 -3.73 -40.29 16.88
N GLU A 10 -4.21 -39.07 16.58
CA GLU A 10 -3.57 -37.85 17.03
C GLU A 10 -4.55 -36.91 17.74
N LYS A 11 -4.02 -36.38 18.85
CA LYS A 11 -4.66 -35.81 20.02
C LYS A 11 -5.15 -34.38 19.84
N GLU A 12 -6.15 -34.02 20.65
CA GLU A 12 -6.53 -32.65 20.99
C GLU A 12 -5.35 -31.84 21.56
N GLY A 13 -5.27 -30.58 21.16
CA GLY A 13 -4.42 -29.55 21.75
C GLY A 13 -5.17 -28.22 21.84
N ALA A 14 -5.51 -27.83 23.07
CA ALA A 14 -6.17 -26.57 23.42
C ALA A 14 -5.21 -25.36 23.33
N ALA A 15 -5.75 -24.16 23.08
CA ALA A 15 -5.06 -22.88 23.25
C ALA A 15 -5.90 -21.92 24.13
N PRO A 16 -5.30 -21.12 25.03
CA PRO A 16 -6.00 -20.28 26.02
C PRO A 16 -6.08 -18.78 25.67
N GLY A 17 -7.07 -18.08 26.26
CA GLY A 17 -7.15 -16.63 26.48
C GLY A 17 -7.61 -15.81 25.26
N GLY A 18 -8.60 -14.90 25.30
CA GLY A 18 -9.13 -14.09 26.40
C GLY A 18 -8.69 -12.62 26.20
N SER A 19 -9.36 -11.87 25.32
CA SER A 19 -9.14 -10.43 25.16
C SER A 19 -10.47 -9.66 25.14
N THR A 20 -10.59 -8.75 26.10
CA THR A 20 -11.71 -7.81 26.34
C THR A 20 -11.91 -6.85 25.16
N PRO A 21 -13.15 -6.44 24.80
CA PRO A 21 -13.37 -5.47 23.74
C PRO A 21 -13.18 -4.03 24.22
N LEU A 22 -12.54 -3.20 23.41
CA LEU A 22 -12.37 -1.75 23.61
C LEU A 22 -13.65 -0.97 23.23
N PRO A 23 -13.88 0.24 23.79
CA PRO A 23 -15.14 0.97 23.66
C PRO A 23 -15.38 1.57 22.28
N GLY A 24 -16.66 1.62 21.89
CA GLY A 24 -17.13 2.02 20.57
C GLY A 24 -16.96 3.50 20.23
N LEU A 25 -16.80 3.73 18.92
CA LEU A 25 -16.57 5.01 18.25
C LEU A 25 -17.87 5.82 18.07
N HIS A 26 -18.53 6.17 19.17
CA HIS A 26 -19.64 7.13 19.16
C HIS A 26 -19.26 8.26 20.13
N ASP A 27 -18.57 9.30 19.65
CA ASP A 27 -18.67 10.69 20.16
C ASP A 27 -17.53 11.60 19.70
N LEU A 28 -17.50 11.99 18.42
CA LEU A 28 -16.70 13.15 17.98
C LEU A 28 -17.37 13.91 16.83
N HIS A 29 -18.63 14.32 17.03
CA HIS A 29 -19.25 15.41 16.26
C HIS A 29 -19.50 16.61 17.16
N ARG A 30 -18.44 17.37 17.44
CA ARG A 30 -18.57 18.76 17.83
C ARG A 30 -17.25 19.46 17.55
N HIS A 31 -17.32 20.65 16.95
CA HIS A 31 -16.24 21.63 16.72
C HIS A 31 -15.57 21.66 15.34
N LEU A 32 -16.27 22.22 14.34
CA LEU A 32 -15.60 23.02 13.29
C LEU A 32 -16.44 24.29 12.99
N PRO A 33 -15.94 25.51 13.31
CA PRO A 33 -16.56 26.77 12.90
C PRO A 33 -15.99 27.29 11.57
N GLY A 34 -16.84 27.90 10.74
CA GLY A 34 -16.46 29.01 9.85
C GLY A 34 -16.16 28.70 8.38
N LEU A 35 -17.20 28.43 7.57
CA LEU A 35 -17.14 28.55 6.11
C LEU A 35 -17.57 29.98 5.69
N CYS A 36 -16.61 30.84 5.37
CA CYS A 36 -16.85 32.15 4.74
C CYS A 36 -16.83 31.99 3.21
N TYR A 37 -17.99 32.13 2.56
CA TYR A 37 -18.11 32.18 1.10
C TYR A 37 -18.04 33.64 0.62
N PRO A 38 -17.18 34.01 -0.34
CA PRO A 38 -17.14 35.38 -0.84
C PRO A 38 -18.32 35.64 -1.80
N HIS A 39 -19.15 36.61 -1.43
CA HIS A 39 -20.25 37.15 -2.23
C HIS A 39 -19.71 38.11 -3.31
N GLN A 40 -20.43 38.16 -4.43
CA GLN A 40 -20.14 38.96 -5.63
C GLN A 40 -19.95 40.46 -5.33
N GLY A 41 -18.93 41.07 -5.95
CA GLY A 41 -18.66 42.51 -5.86
C GLY A 41 -18.20 43.10 -7.20
N HIS A 42 -18.97 44.08 -7.65
CA HIS A 42 -18.91 44.81 -8.92
C HIS A 42 -17.53 45.27 -9.43
N ARG A 43 -17.37 45.16 -10.76
CA ARG A 43 -16.21 45.63 -11.55
C ARG A 43 -15.98 47.13 -11.37
N ARG A 44 -14.79 47.53 -10.91
CA ARG A 44 -14.25 48.88 -11.15
C ARG A 44 -13.33 48.84 -12.37
N ARG A 45 -13.57 49.78 -13.30
CA ARG A 45 -12.73 50.06 -14.47
C ARG A 45 -11.31 50.45 -14.02
N ARG A 46 -10.29 49.95 -14.71
CA ARG A 46 -8.89 50.38 -14.56
C ARG A 46 -8.37 50.87 -15.91
N ASP A 47 -7.71 52.02 -15.88
CA ASP A 47 -7.29 52.84 -17.02
C ASP A 47 -6.27 52.18 -17.97
N PRO A 48 -6.21 52.64 -19.23
CA PRO A 48 -5.28 52.14 -20.24
C PRO A 48 -3.91 52.81 -20.08
N GLY A 49 -2.98 52.09 -19.47
CA GLY A 49 -1.56 52.45 -19.38
C GLY A 49 -0.69 51.24 -19.71
N SER A 50 -0.86 50.71 -20.92
CA SER A 50 -0.09 49.57 -21.43
C SER A 50 1.28 50.03 -21.93
N ASN A 51 2.34 49.62 -21.24
CA ASN A 51 3.55 49.23 -21.96
C ASN A 51 3.93 47.81 -21.54
N GLN A 52 3.54 46.88 -22.40
CA GLN A 52 3.81 45.46 -22.31
C GLN A 52 5.32 45.25 -22.51
N SER A 53 5.98 44.54 -21.60
CA SER A 53 7.15 43.77 -22.01
C SER A 53 7.37 42.55 -21.12
N VAL A 54 7.08 41.41 -21.74
CA VAL A 54 7.68 40.08 -21.52
C VAL A 54 7.28 39.33 -20.25
N CYS A 55 6.22 38.53 -20.42
CA CYS A 55 6.03 37.28 -19.71
C CYS A 55 7.28 36.39 -19.89
N ARG A 56 8.22 36.43 -18.94
CA ARG A 56 9.25 35.40 -18.83
C ARG A 56 8.61 34.15 -18.26
N LYS A 57 8.37 33.19 -19.16
CA LYS A 57 8.13 31.79 -18.84
C LYS A 57 9.27 31.25 -17.97
N GLY A 58 8.92 30.40 -17.00
CA GLY A 58 9.80 29.34 -16.55
C GLY A 58 10.09 29.32 -15.06
N GLY A 59 9.60 28.27 -14.40
CA GLY A 59 10.10 27.82 -13.10
C GLY A 59 9.11 28.01 -11.96
N ILE A 60 8.09 27.14 -11.90
CA ILE A 60 7.59 26.73 -10.59
C ILE A 60 8.77 25.96 -10.00
N ALA A 61 9.61 26.63 -9.21
CA ALA A 61 10.66 25.97 -8.45
C ALA A 61 9.96 24.89 -7.61
N ALA A 62 10.28 23.64 -7.90
CA ALA A 62 9.79 22.49 -7.16
C ALA A 62 10.03 22.75 -5.66
N MET A 63 8.96 22.85 -4.89
CA MET A 63 9.04 22.97 -3.45
C MET A 63 9.70 21.69 -2.92
N SER A 64 10.94 21.83 -2.44
CA SER A 64 11.69 20.76 -1.81
C SER A 64 11.06 20.44 -0.46
N THR A 65 10.25 19.39 -0.39
CA THR A 65 9.78 18.84 0.88
C THR A 65 10.76 17.76 1.34
N ASP A 66 11.96 18.15 1.77
CA ASP A 66 12.78 17.24 2.56
C ASP A 66 12.24 17.23 3.99
N ARG A 67 11.21 16.41 4.21
CA ARG A 67 10.52 16.20 5.49
C ARG A 67 11.03 14.95 6.21
N ARG A 68 12.33 14.67 6.19
CA ARG A 68 12.87 13.45 6.80
C ARG A 68 13.15 13.66 8.29
N LYS A 69 12.48 12.89 9.16
CA LYS A 69 12.95 12.69 10.55
C LYS A 69 14.37 12.08 10.49
N PRO A 70 15.35 12.57 11.28
CA PRO A 70 16.68 11.96 11.29
C PRO A 70 16.57 10.51 11.77
N ASN A 71 17.14 9.58 10.99
CA ASN A 71 17.12 8.12 11.20
C ASN A 71 15.75 7.42 11.04
N TRP A 72 14.81 7.97 10.27
CA TRP A 72 13.60 7.23 9.91
C TRP A 72 13.86 6.25 8.76
N GLU A 73 13.35 5.02 8.92
CA GLU A 73 13.31 3.99 7.89
C GLU A 73 11.86 3.64 7.55
N PRO A 74 11.51 3.51 6.26
CA PRO A 74 10.14 3.23 5.84
C PRO A 74 9.74 1.80 6.23
N LYS A 75 8.63 1.66 6.95
CA LYS A 75 8.02 0.36 7.28
C LYS A 75 7.17 -0.10 6.10
N ILE A 76 7.47 -1.28 5.58
CA ILE A 76 6.79 -1.82 4.40
C ILE A 76 6.24 -3.21 4.67
N ILE A 77 4.96 -3.40 4.32
CA ILE A 77 4.35 -4.72 4.26
C ILE A 77 4.25 -5.17 2.81
N VAL A 78 4.61 -6.42 2.56
CA VAL A 78 4.46 -7.09 1.28
C VAL A 78 3.37 -8.16 1.40
N LEU A 79 2.22 -7.95 0.77
CA LEU A 79 1.19 -8.97 0.60
C LEU A 79 1.53 -9.80 -0.63
N MET A 80 1.88 -11.06 -0.43
CA MET A 80 2.46 -11.90 -1.48
C MET A 80 1.64 -13.16 -1.73
N CYS A 81 1.34 -13.44 -3.00
CA CYS A 81 0.79 -14.71 -3.42
C CYS A 81 1.79 -15.86 -3.18
N ASP A 82 1.38 -16.86 -2.41
CA ASP A 82 2.21 -18.00 -2.05
C ASP A 82 2.59 -18.86 -3.26
N TRP A 83 1.80 -18.89 -4.34
CA TRP A 83 2.18 -19.64 -5.56
C TRP A 83 3.07 -18.87 -6.53
N CYS A 84 3.17 -17.54 -6.40
CA CYS A 84 3.87 -16.70 -7.38
C CYS A 84 5.39 -16.75 -7.23
N LEU A 85 5.88 -16.67 -5.99
CA LEU A 85 7.29 -16.48 -5.66
C LEU A 85 7.84 -17.62 -4.79
N PHE A 86 7.24 -18.80 -4.91
CA PHE A 86 7.63 -19.98 -4.14
C PHE A 86 8.44 -20.99 -4.96
N SER A 87 8.88 -20.58 -6.16
CA SER A 87 9.86 -21.38 -6.89
C SER A 87 11.19 -21.36 -6.14
N GLU A 88 11.98 -22.44 -6.27
CA GLU A 88 13.34 -22.49 -5.71
C GLU A 88 14.22 -21.31 -6.20
N LEU A 89 13.89 -20.77 -7.38
CA LEU A 89 14.60 -19.64 -7.97
C LEU A 89 14.39 -18.33 -7.20
N ASP A 90 13.27 -18.20 -6.50
CA ASP A 90 12.90 -16.99 -5.76
C ASP A 90 13.31 -17.05 -4.29
N ARG A 91 13.70 -18.22 -3.77
CA ARG A 91 14.00 -18.43 -2.35
C ARG A 91 15.11 -17.52 -1.83
N ALA A 92 16.15 -17.31 -2.62
CA ALA A 92 17.25 -16.39 -2.27
C ALA A 92 16.80 -14.93 -2.25
N ASP A 93 15.90 -14.55 -3.16
CA ASP A 93 15.33 -13.21 -3.22
C ASP A 93 14.38 -12.95 -2.04
N LEU A 94 13.54 -13.93 -1.68
CA LEU A 94 12.72 -13.88 -0.48
C LEU A 94 13.55 -13.76 0.80
N ALA A 95 14.58 -14.59 0.94
CA ALA A 95 15.46 -14.56 2.12
C ALA A 95 16.15 -13.20 2.27
N ARG A 96 16.63 -12.61 1.16
CA ARG A 96 17.25 -11.29 1.16
C ARG A 96 16.28 -10.18 1.58
N VAL A 97 15.06 -10.19 1.05
CA VAL A 97 14.04 -9.20 1.43
C VAL A 97 13.60 -9.39 2.88
N GLN A 98 13.41 -10.63 3.32
CA GLN A 98 12.97 -10.95 4.68
C GLN A 98 14.03 -10.66 5.75
N ALA A 99 15.32 -10.60 5.37
CA ALA A 99 16.41 -10.16 6.23
C ALA A 99 16.37 -8.64 6.52
N GLN A 100 15.64 -7.84 5.73
CA GLN A 100 15.51 -6.40 5.96
C GLN A 100 14.61 -6.14 7.19
N PRO A 101 15.08 -5.37 8.19
CA PRO A 101 14.33 -5.19 9.44
C PRO A 101 13.05 -4.38 9.27
N ASN A 102 12.97 -3.55 8.24
CA ASN A 102 11.87 -2.65 7.92
C ASN A 102 10.84 -3.23 6.93
N VAL A 103 11.07 -4.45 6.41
CA VAL A 103 10.16 -5.12 5.47
C VAL A 103 9.57 -6.38 6.09
N ARG A 104 8.25 -6.57 5.96
CA ARG A 104 7.55 -7.79 6.41
C ARG A 104 6.74 -8.39 5.28
N ILE A 105 6.99 -9.67 5.00
CA ILE A 105 6.27 -10.43 3.98
C ILE A 105 5.14 -11.20 4.65
N VAL A 106 3.91 -10.94 4.21
CA VAL A 106 2.72 -11.67 4.60
C VAL A 106 2.27 -12.50 3.40
N LYS A 107 2.33 -13.82 3.56
CA LYS A 107 1.91 -14.76 2.53
C LYS A 107 0.40 -14.92 2.57
N ILE A 108 -0.21 -14.85 1.39
CA ILE A 108 -1.60 -15.21 1.17
C ILE A 108 -1.65 -16.33 0.12
N PRO A 109 -2.52 -17.35 0.27
CA PRO A 109 -2.56 -18.46 -0.68
C PRO A 109 -2.76 -17.98 -2.12
N CYS A 110 -3.50 -16.89 -2.34
CA CYS A 110 -3.69 -16.30 -3.66
C CYS A 110 -4.05 -14.82 -3.51
N LEU A 111 -3.63 -13.98 -4.46
CA LEU A 111 -4.16 -12.61 -4.56
C LEU A 111 -5.69 -12.58 -4.70
N GLY A 112 -6.31 -13.63 -5.23
CA GLY A 112 -7.77 -13.72 -5.30
C GLY A 112 -8.47 -13.74 -3.93
N ARG A 113 -7.74 -14.00 -2.84
CA ARG A 113 -8.23 -13.85 -1.46
C ARG A 113 -7.79 -12.53 -0.80
N MET A 114 -7.03 -11.69 -1.49
CA MET A 114 -6.67 -10.37 -0.99
C MET A 114 -7.94 -9.53 -0.88
N ASP A 115 -8.21 -9.08 0.34
CA ASP A 115 -9.21 -8.07 0.65
C ASP A 115 -8.52 -6.69 0.65
N PRO A 116 -9.02 -5.69 -0.11
CA PRO A 116 -8.54 -4.31 -0.05
C PRO A 116 -8.44 -3.74 1.38
N MET A 117 -9.28 -4.21 2.30
CA MET A 117 -9.22 -3.82 3.71
C MET A 117 -7.88 -4.14 4.35
N TYR A 118 -7.19 -5.22 3.95
CA TYR A 118 -5.84 -5.50 4.48
C TYR A 118 -4.85 -4.39 4.16
N VAL A 119 -4.96 -3.78 2.98
CA VAL A 119 -4.09 -2.66 2.57
C VAL A 119 -4.45 -1.41 3.37
N LEU A 120 -5.74 -1.10 3.49
CA LEU A 120 -6.20 0.08 4.22
C LEU A 120 -5.86 -0.01 5.71
N THR A 121 -6.12 -1.14 6.35
CA THR A 121 -5.79 -1.37 7.76
C THR A 121 -4.29 -1.27 7.98
N ALA A 122 -3.46 -1.86 7.11
CA ALA A 122 -2.00 -1.72 7.24
C ALA A 122 -1.56 -0.25 7.23
N LEU A 123 -2.08 0.55 6.29
CA LEU A 123 -1.76 1.98 6.22
C LEU A 123 -2.27 2.72 7.47
N GLN A 124 -3.48 2.43 7.95
CA GLN A 124 -4.05 3.03 9.16
C GLN A 124 -3.25 2.71 10.44
N GLU A 125 -2.65 1.52 10.52
CA GLU A 125 -1.78 1.10 11.62
C GLU A 125 -0.37 1.73 11.58
N GLY A 126 -0.14 2.70 10.68
CA GLY A 126 1.13 3.42 10.58
C GLY A 126 2.20 2.71 9.75
N ILE A 127 1.81 1.81 8.85
CA ILE A 127 2.73 1.25 7.84
C ILE A 127 2.88 2.25 6.70
N ASP A 128 4.13 2.61 6.40
CA ASP A 128 4.41 3.69 5.46
C ASP A 128 4.12 3.32 4.00
N GLY A 129 4.17 2.02 3.67
CA GLY A 129 3.74 1.54 2.37
C GLY A 129 3.43 0.05 2.27
N VAL A 130 2.59 -0.28 1.29
CA VAL A 130 2.13 -1.66 1.04
C VAL A 130 2.42 -2.08 -0.40
N LEU A 131 3.19 -3.15 -0.57
CA LEU A 131 3.44 -3.80 -1.85
C LEU A 131 2.55 -5.04 -1.96
N VAL A 132 1.77 -5.15 -3.01
CA VAL A 132 0.98 -6.35 -3.32
C VAL A 132 1.59 -7.03 -4.54
N ALA A 133 2.04 -8.27 -4.37
CA ALA A 133 2.73 -9.03 -5.40
C ALA A 133 2.01 -10.35 -5.70
N GLY A 134 1.76 -10.63 -6.99
CA GLY A 134 1.17 -11.88 -7.43
C GLY A 134 1.56 -12.30 -8.83
N CYS A 135 0.99 -13.41 -9.29
CA CYS A 135 1.31 -14.00 -10.60
C CYS A 135 0.89 -13.08 -11.74
N HIS A 136 1.59 -13.17 -12.87
CA HIS A 136 1.13 -12.60 -14.15
C HIS A 136 -0.30 -13.00 -14.49
N LEU A 137 -1.03 -12.06 -15.09
CA LEU A 137 -2.39 -12.29 -15.55
C LEU A 137 -2.41 -13.45 -16.55
N GLY A 138 -3.24 -14.46 -16.28
CA GLY A 138 -3.25 -15.72 -17.05
C GLY A 138 -2.50 -16.88 -16.38
N ASP A 139 -1.46 -16.60 -15.59
CA ASP A 139 -0.58 -17.62 -14.97
C ASP A 139 -1.01 -17.98 -13.54
N CYS A 140 -2.25 -17.66 -13.16
CA CYS A 140 -2.73 -17.91 -11.82
C CYS A 140 -2.87 -19.42 -11.57
N HIS A 141 -2.29 -19.92 -10.47
CA HIS A 141 -2.51 -21.30 -10.01
C HIS A 141 -4.01 -21.63 -9.87
N TYR A 142 -4.80 -20.66 -9.37
CA TYR A 142 -6.25 -20.78 -9.23
C TYR A 142 -7.03 -20.28 -10.47
N LYS A 143 -6.38 -20.24 -11.64
CA LYS A 143 -6.89 -19.84 -12.96
C LYS A 143 -7.31 -18.38 -13.09
N ARG A 144 -8.17 -17.88 -12.19
CA ARG A 144 -8.77 -16.53 -12.30
C ARG A 144 -8.59 -15.64 -11.08
N GLY A 145 -7.87 -16.10 -10.06
CA GLY A 145 -7.73 -15.38 -8.79
C GLY A 145 -7.09 -14.00 -8.93
N ASN A 146 -6.06 -13.87 -9.76
CA ASN A 146 -5.40 -12.58 -10.01
C ASN A 146 -6.28 -11.59 -10.79
N PHE A 147 -7.11 -12.05 -11.73
CA PHE A 147 -8.07 -11.16 -12.41
C PHE A 147 -9.10 -10.58 -11.44
N MET A 148 -9.57 -11.37 -10.46
CA MET A 148 -10.45 -10.86 -9.41
C MET A 148 -9.75 -9.86 -8.50
N ALA A 149 -8.47 -10.11 -8.21
CA ALA A 149 -7.64 -9.18 -7.45
C ALA A 149 -7.46 -7.85 -8.20
N GLU A 150 -7.20 -7.90 -9.50
CA GLU A 150 -6.99 -6.71 -10.33
C GLU A 150 -8.18 -5.74 -10.27
N ASN A 151 -9.41 -6.27 -10.36
CA ASN A 151 -10.62 -5.46 -10.21
C ASN A 151 -10.71 -4.79 -8.83
N ARG A 152 -10.36 -5.51 -7.76
CA ARG A 152 -10.37 -4.98 -6.39
C ARG A 152 -9.28 -3.93 -6.18
N ILE A 153 -8.11 -4.18 -6.76
CA ILE A 153 -6.96 -3.27 -6.77
C ILE A 153 -7.32 -1.97 -7.47
N ALA A 154 -7.97 -2.02 -8.64
CA ALA A 154 -8.38 -0.82 -9.38
C ALA A 154 -9.34 0.07 -8.57
N VAL A 155 -10.32 -0.55 -7.89
CA VAL A 155 -11.23 0.18 -6.99
C VAL A 155 -10.45 0.80 -5.82
N LEU A 156 -9.58 0.02 -5.18
CA LEU A 156 -8.75 0.49 -4.08
C LEU A 156 -7.83 1.66 -4.50
N GLN A 157 -7.20 1.57 -5.67
CA GLN A 157 -6.38 2.64 -6.23
C GLN A 157 -7.18 3.93 -6.41
N THR A 158 -8.40 3.84 -6.93
CA THR A 158 -9.29 5.00 -7.08
C THR A 158 -9.56 5.67 -5.72
N VAL A 159 -9.83 4.88 -4.67
CA VAL A 159 -10.02 5.40 -3.31
C VAL A 159 -8.74 6.08 -2.80
N LEU A 160 -7.59 5.40 -2.92
CA LEU A 160 -6.30 5.90 -2.44
C LEU A 160 -5.88 7.19 -3.16
N GLU A 161 -6.16 7.31 -4.45
CA GLU A 161 -5.86 8.51 -5.25
C GLU A 161 -6.62 9.76 -4.79
N THR A 162 -7.81 9.58 -4.24
CA THR A 162 -8.62 10.68 -3.68
C THR A 162 -8.29 10.99 -2.22
N SER A 163 -7.51 10.14 -1.56
CA SER A 163 -7.10 10.28 -0.16
C SER A 163 -5.70 10.89 -0.02
N SER A 164 -5.30 11.23 1.21
CA SER A 164 -3.92 11.62 1.52
C SER A 164 -2.90 10.48 1.28
N LEU A 165 -3.35 9.23 1.25
CA LEU A 165 -2.52 8.02 1.15
C LEU A 165 -2.02 7.72 -0.28
N LYS A 166 -2.14 8.68 -1.20
CA LYS A 166 -1.79 8.49 -2.61
C LYS A 166 -0.32 8.10 -2.76
N GLY A 167 -0.07 7.06 -3.52
CA GLY A 167 1.28 6.61 -3.85
C GLY A 167 1.93 5.72 -2.79
N ARG A 168 1.27 5.46 -1.66
CA ARG A 168 1.76 4.55 -0.61
C ARG A 168 1.53 3.08 -0.88
N THR A 169 0.95 2.75 -2.04
CA THR A 169 0.75 1.37 -2.47
C THR A 169 1.39 1.12 -3.83
N LYS A 170 1.78 -0.13 -4.05
CA LYS A 170 2.24 -0.63 -5.34
C LYS A 170 1.68 -2.02 -5.56
N PHE A 171 1.19 -2.27 -6.77
CA PHE A 171 0.68 -3.56 -7.19
C PHE A 171 1.56 -4.07 -8.31
N ALA A 172 1.99 -5.31 -8.21
CA ALA A 172 2.92 -5.90 -9.16
C ALA A 172 2.50 -7.32 -9.52
N HIS A 173 2.59 -7.59 -10.82
CA HIS A 173 2.53 -8.93 -11.38
C HIS A 173 3.94 -9.40 -11.70
N ILE A 174 4.29 -10.58 -11.22
CA ILE A 174 5.62 -11.16 -11.35
C ILE A 174 5.47 -12.58 -11.90
N SER A 175 6.35 -12.97 -12.82
CA SER A 175 6.44 -14.34 -13.31
C SER A 175 7.29 -15.19 -12.37
N THR A 176 6.99 -16.48 -12.29
CA THR A 176 7.90 -17.46 -11.67
C THR A 176 9.26 -17.56 -12.39
N ALA A 177 9.36 -17.06 -13.62
CA ALA A 177 10.60 -17.03 -14.39
C ALA A 177 11.46 -15.76 -14.17
N GLU A 178 10.91 -14.72 -13.53
CA GLU A 178 11.48 -13.37 -13.47
C GLU A 178 12.36 -13.14 -12.23
N ARG A 179 13.53 -13.79 -12.20
CA ARG A 179 14.49 -13.64 -11.10
C ARG A 179 14.93 -12.19 -10.90
N GLY A 180 15.11 -11.79 -9.65
CA GLY A 180 15.60 -10.46 -9.25
C GLY A 180 14.57 -9.34 -9.45
N VAL A 181 13.39 -9.59 -10.03
CA VAL A 181 12.34 -8.56 -10.14
C VAL A 181 11.75 -8.23 -8.77
N PHE A 182 11.45 -9.23 -7.94
CA PHE A 182 10.83 -9.01 -6.64
C PHE A 182 11.66 -8.08 -5.71
N PRO A 183 12.96 -8.31 -5.50
CA PRO A 183 13.83 -7.43 -4.71
C PRO A 183 13.90 -6.00 -5.26
N ARG A 184 13.99 -5.84 -6.59
CA ARG A 184 13.96 -4.52 -7.23
C ARG A 184 12.65 -3.79 -6.95
N LEU A 185 11.51 -4.49 -7.00
CA LEU A 185 10.22 -3.90 -6.67
C LEU A 185 10.14 -3.41 -5.23
N VAL A 186 10.75 -4.14 -4.29
CA VAL A 186 10.84 -3.74 -2.88
C VAL A 186 11.75 -2.53 -2.71
N GLU A 187 12.90 -2.48 -3.38
CA GLU A 187 13.81 -1.33 -3.38
C GLU A 187 13.14 -0.08 -3.98
N GLU A 188 12.46 -0.21 -5.12
CA GLU A 188 11.69 0.87 -5.73
C GLU A 188 10.58 1.36 -4.80
N MET A 189 9.94 0.45 -4.06
CA MET A 189 8.94 0.81 -3.06
C MET A 189 9.57 1.60 -1.91
N GLN A 190 10.71 1.14 -1.37
CA GLN A 190 11.45 1.85 -0.33
C GLN A 190 11.86 3.25 -0.76
N GLN A 191 12.36 3.42 -1.97
CA GLN A 191 12.73 4.73 -2.51
C GLN A 191 11.50 5.65 -2.63
N LYS A 192 10.40 5.12 -3.16
CA LYS A 192 9.15 5.88 -3.32
C LYS A 192 8.61 6.34 -1.96
N ILE A 193 8.52 5.45 -0.98
CA ILE A 193 8.05 5.79 0.37
C ILE A 193 9.03 6.73 1.06
N GLY A 194 10.34 6.50 0.89
CA GLY A 194 11.39 7.39 1.37
C GLY A 194 11.25 8.84 0.90
N ALA A 195 10.77 9.03 -0.34
CA ALA A 195 10.48 10.35 -0.91
C ALA A 195 9.17 10.96 -0.41
N LEU A 196 8.18 10.14 -0.03
CA LEU A 196 6.90 10.61 0.53
C LEU A 196 7.02 10.98 2.01
N GLY A 197 7.88 10.28 2.76
CA GLY A 197 8.03 10.46 4.20
C GLY A 197 7.06 9.61 5.03
N PRO A 198 7.08 9.76 6.36
CA PRO A 198 6.30 8.94 7.28
C PRO A 198 4.79 9.14 7.11
N ILE A 199 4.01 8.07 7.24
CA ILE A 199 2.53 8.13 7.11
C ILE A 199 1.82 8.80 8.29
N GLU A 200 2.45 8.83 9.47
CA GLU A 200 1.89 9.42 10.69
C GLU A 200 1.43 10.88 10.49
N GLU A 201 2.13 11.62 9.63
CA GLU A 201 1.83 13.02 9.32
C GLU A 201 0.58 13.21 8.43
N GLU A 202 0.11 12.14 7.78
CA GLU A 202 -1.06 12.14 6.89
C GLU A 202 -2.34 11.61 7.56
N LEU A 203 -2.21 10.97 8.73
CA LEU A 203 -3.30 10.37 9.50
C LEU A 203 -3.79 11.26 10.66
N THR A 204 -2.99 12.26 11.06
CA THR A 204 -3.37 13.35 12.00
C THR A 204 -4.13 14.47 11.32
#